data_AF-A0AAV5D2N1-F1
#
_entry.id   AF-A0AAV5D2N1-F1
#
_cell.length_a   1.000
_cell.length_b   1.000
_cell.length_c   1.000
_cell.angle_alpha   90.00
_cell.angle_beta   90.00
_cell.angle_gamma   90.00
#
_symmetry.space_group_name_H-M   'P 1'
#
loop_
_entity.id
_entity.type
_entity.pdbx_description
1 polymer ?
#
loop_
_entity_poly.entity_id
_entity_poly.type
_entity_poly.pdbx_seq_one_letter_code
_entity_poly.pdbx_strand_id
1 'polypeptide(L)'
;MEYTGNVVLWAQATTTVGELLAKPLRHAVELISRDVARIDDSYFRSFIDFASSGTVEKERLVPTASLAKTMDHSTSVFVSNMKGIPVYDLDFGDGRPFFCTRVYPPQEGFISILPPFTSDGSMDVQVGLFRSAIGIFENCCYSLLAPNAKL
;
A
#
# COMPACT_ATOMS: atom_id res chain seq x y z
N MET A 1 27.80 -9.76 0.23
CA MET A 1 27.15 -8.91 1.26
C MET A 1 25.77 -8.57 0.73
N GLU A 2 24.76 -8.77 1.55
CA GLU A 2 23.39 -8.30 1.26
C GLU A 2 23.27 -6.83 1.65
N TYR A 3 22.44 -6.07 0.94
CA TYR A 3 22.18 -4.66 1.23
C TYR A 3 21.22 -4.54 2.42
N THR A 4 21.56 -3.72 3.42
CA THR A 4 20.82 -3.60 4.69
C THR A 4 20.11 -2.25 4.87
N GLY A 5 20.07 -1.42 3.82
CA GLY A 5 19.43 -0.09 3.86
C GLY A 5 17.99 -0.08 3.33
N ASN A 6 17.45 1.13 3.13
CA ASN A 6 16.12 1.33 2.54
C ASN A 6 16.20 1.44 1.02
N VAL A 7 15.42 0.63 0.30
CA VAL A 7 15.18 0.78 -1.15
C VAL A 7 13.68 0.87 -1.39
N VAL A 8 13.09 2.00 -1.01
CA VAL A 8 11.63 2.20 -1.05
C VAL A 8 11.31 3.56 -1.65
N LEU A 9 10.50 3.55 -2.70
CA LEU A 9 9.78 4.70 -3.25
C LEU A 9 8.31 4.35 -3.39
N TRP A 10 7.46 5.36 -3.55
CA TRP A 10 6.01 5.20 -3.63
C TRP A 10 5.50 5.58 -5.02
N ALA A 11 4.71 4.69 -5.61
CA ALA A 11 3.87 5.05 -6.76
C ALA A 11 2.61 5.78 -6.24
N GLN A 12 2.25 6.89 -6.88
CA GLN A 12 1.09 7.71 -6.50
C GLN A 12 0.05 7.72 -7.64
N ALA A 13 -0.76 6.66 -7.68
CA ALA A 13 -1.91 6.59 -8.59
C ALA A 13 -3.00 7.59 -8.17
N THR A 14 -3.39 8.47 -9.09
CA THR A 14 -4.36 9.55 -8.82
C THR A 14 -5.50 9.53 -9.83
N THR A 15 -6.73 9.61 -9.34
CA THR A 15 -7.96 9.79 -10.13
C THR A 15 -9.01 10.50 -9.28
N THR A 16 -10.13 10.88 -9.87
CA THR A 16 -11.27 11.44 -9.12
C THR A 16 -12.14 10.32 -8.56
N VAL A 17 -12.81 10.57 -7.42
CA VAL A 17 -13.76 9.61 -6.84
C VAL A 17 -14.86 9.24 -7.84
N GLY A 18 -15.38 10.22 -8.59
CA GLY A 18 -16.42 9.98 -9.59
C GLY A 18 -15.95 9.05 -10.72
N GLU A 19 -14.73 9.25 -11.22
CA GLU A 19 -14.15 8.37 -12.25
C GLU A 19 -13.89 6.96 -11.72
N LEU A 20 -13.35 6.85 -10.50
CA LEU A 20 -13.07 5.57 -9.84
C LEU A 20 -14.35 4.74 -9.64
N LEU A 21 -15.45 5.39 -9.24
CA LEU A 21 -16.74 4.72 -9.00
C LEU A 21 -17.53 4.43 -10.29
N ALA A 22 -17.35 5.24 -11.34
CA ALA A 22 -18.08 5.08 -12.59
C ALA A 22 -17.46 4.04 -13.55
N LYS A 23 -16.16 3.75 -13.39
CA LYS A 23 -15.41 2.84 -14.26
C LYS A 23 -15.29 1.44 -13.65
N PRO A 24 -15.09 0.39 -14.48
CA PRO A 24 -14.87 -0.97 -13.98
C PRO A 24 -13.57 -1.08 -13.18
N LEU A 25 -13.47 -2.12 -12.34
CA LEU A 25 -12.30 -2.38 -11.49
C LEU A 25 -10.98 -2.42 -12.30
N ARG A 26 -11.02 -2.95 -13.53
CA ARG A 26 -9.89 -2.96 -14.45
C ARG A 26 -9.26 -1.57 -14.65
N HIS A 27 -10.06 -0.51 -14.65
CA HIS A 27 -9.52 0.85 -14.78
C HIS A 27 -8.60 1.22 -13.61
N ALA A 28 -9.00 0.89 -12.38
CA ALA A 28 -8.17 1.12 -11.20
C ALA A 28 -6.89 0.27 -11.24
N VAL A 29 -7.00 -0.99 -11.69
CA VAL A 29 -5.84 -1.89 -11.87
C VAL A 29 -4.86 -1.34 -12.90
N GLU A 30 -5.34 -0.87 -14.06
CA GLU A 30 -4.51 -0.27 -15.10
C GLU A 30 -3.82 1.01 -14.62
N LEU A 31 -4.54 1.86 -13.88
CA LEU A 31 -3.99 3.08 -13.30
C LEU A 31 -2.82 2.78 -12.36
N ILE A 32 -3.03 1.86 -11.41
CA ILE A 32 -2.00 1.43 -10.45
C ILE A 32 -0.82 0.78 -11.18
N SER A 33 -1.10 -0.15 -12.10
CA SER A 33 -0.06 -0.86 -12.85
C SER A 33 0.84 0.09 -13.64
N ARG A 34 0.24 1.06 -14.34
CA ARG A 34 0.97 2.09 -15.08
C ARG A 34 1.86 2.91 -14.15
N ASP A 35 1.32 3.38 -13.03
CA ASP A 35 2.05 4.30 -12.15
C ASP A 35 3.14 3.58 -11.36
N VAL A 36 2.97 2.29 -11.04
CA VAL A 36 4.04 1.43 -10.51
C VAL A 36 5.13 1.21 -11.55
N ALA A 37 4.77 0.92 -12.80
CA ALA A 37 5.74 0.67 -13.87
C ALA A 37 6.63 1.89 -14.18
N ARG A 38 6.17 3.11 -13.84
CA ARG A 38 6.95 4.34 -13.96
C ARG A 38 8.05 4.50 -12.90
N ILE A 39 7.99 3.71 -11.82
CA ILE A 39 9.00 3.75 -10.75
C ILE A 39 10.13 2.77 -11.09
N ASP A 40 10.84 3.08 -12.17
CA ASP A 40 11.93 2.28 -12.73
C ASP A 40 13.32 2.79 -12.28
N ASP A 41 14.40 2.13 -12.74
CA ASP A 41 15.78 2.52 -12.42
C ASP A 41 16.07 4.00 -12.74
N SER A 42 15.51 4.54 -13.83
CA SER A 42 15.71 5.95 -14.20
C SER A 42 15.02 6.87 -13.22
N TYR A 43 13.81 6.52 -12.76
CA TYR A 43 13.11 7.27 -11.73
C TYR A 43 13.85 7.24 -10.39
N PHE A 44 14.36 6.07 -9.96
CA PHE A 44 15.17 5.97 -8.73
C PHE A 44 16.42 6.85 -8.79
N ARG A 45 17.15 6.83 -9.92
CA ARG A 45 18.33 7.69 -10.12
C ARG A 45 17.95 9.16 -10.10
N SER A 46 16.88 9.53 -10.80
CA SER A 46 16.38 10.91 -10.80
C SER A 46 16.00 11.39 -9.41
N PHE A 47 15.40 10.55 -8.57
CA PHE A 47 15.10 10.87 -7.18
C PHE A 47 16.38 11.08 -6.35
N ILE A 48 17.39 10.24 -6.52
CA ILE A 48 18.69 10.37 -5.83
C ILE A 48 19.40 11.66 -6.25
N ASP A 49 19.40 11.98 -7.55
CA ASP A 49 20.00 13.19 -8.09
C ASP A 49 19.30 14.44 -7.54
N PHE A 50 17.97 14.43 -7.50
CA PHE A 50 17.18 15.51 -6.89
C PHE A 50 17.46 15.67 -5.40
N ALA A 51 17.52 14.57 -4.64
CA ALA A 51 17.83 14.61 -3.22
C ALA A 51 19.26 15.10 -2.94
N SER A 52 20.17 14.92 -3.89
CA SER A 52 21.58 15.30 -3.79
C SER A 52 21.91 16.66 -4.42
N SER A 53 20.94 17.35 -5.03
CA SER A 53 21.18 18.58 -5.80
C SER A 53 21.40 19.84 -4.95
N GLY A 54 21.20 19.77 -3.63
CA GLY A 54 21.12 20.92 -2.75
C GLY A 54 19.77 21.66 -2.77
N THR A 55 18.83 21.24 -3.63
CA THR A 55 17.48 21.83 -3.71
C THR A 55 16.70 21.59 -2.43
N VAL A 56 16.81 20.39 -1.84
CA VAL A 56 16.10 20.01 -0.62
C VAL A 56 16.42 20.97 0.52
N GLU A 57 17.70 21.29 0.73
CA GLU A 57 18.17 22.20 1.76
C GLU A 57 17.80 23.65 1.46
N LYS A 58 17.99 24.06 0.20
CA LYS A 58 17.69 25.43 -0.25
C LYS A 58 16.21 25.78 -0.09
N GLU A 59 15.32 24.86 -0.45
CA GLU A 59 13.87 25.05 -0.39
C GLU A 59 13.25 24.54 0.92
N ARG A 60 14.06 23.94 1.81
CA ARG A 60 13.63 23.36 3.09
C ARG A 60 12.52 22.32 2.91
N LEU A 61 12.67 21.49 1.88
CA LEU A 61 11.72 20.42 1.61
C LEU A 61 11.80 19.35 2.71
N VAL A 62 10.65 18.80 3.07
CA VAL A 62 10.55 17.72 4.05
C VAL A 62 9.96 16.46 3.41
N PRO A 63 10.39 15.25 3.84
CA PRO A 63 9.85 14.01 3.28
C PRO A 63 8.34 13.89 3.48
N THR A 64 7.60 13.71 2.39
CA THR A 64 6.13 13.51 2.41
C THR A 64 5.71 12.24 3.15
N ALA A 65 6.61 11.24 3.26
CA ALA A 65 6.38 10.04 4.07
C ALA A 65 6.06 10.36 5.54
N SER A 66 6.55 11.50 6.06
CA SER A 66 6.20 11.96 7.40
C SER A 66 4.78 12.53 7.49
N LEU A 67 4.26 13.08 6.39
CA LEU A 67 2.92 13.69 6.26
C LEU A 67 1.82 12.67 5.95
N ALA A 68 2.16 11.49 5.46
CA ALA A 68 1.20 10.38 5.30
C ALA A 68 0.52 9.99 6.64
N LYS A 69 1.16 10.30 7.77
CA LYS A 69 0.61 10.15 9.13
C LYS A 69 -0.42 11.21 9.52
N THR A 70 -0.63 12.23 8.69
CA THR A 70 -1.54 13.36 8.95
C THR A 70 -2.77 13.34 8.03
N MET A 71 -3.02 12.23 7.33
CA MET A 71 -4.09 12.08 6.34
C MET A 71 -5.49 11.87 6.95
N ASP A 72 -5.74 12.40 8.15
CA ASP A 72 -6.94 12.17 8.97
C ASP A 72 -8.27 12.58 8.28
N HIS A 73 -8.19 13.31 7.15
CA HIS A 73 -9.32 13.76 6.35
C HIS A 73 -9.12 13.60 4.83
N SER A 74 -8.16 12.77 4.40
CA SER A 74 -7.81 12.62 2.98
C SER A 74 -8.64 11.52 2.31
N THR A 75 -9.08 11.73 1.06
CA THR A 75 -9.64 10.66 0.21
C THR A 75 -8.57 9.70 -0.32
N SER A 76 -7.30 9.92 0.04
CA SER A 76 -6.18 9.10 -0.38
C SER A 76 -6.01 7.90 0.54
N VAL A 77 -5.69 6.75 -0.07
CA VAL A 77 -5.36 5.52 0.65
C VAL A 77 -3.88 5.21 0.54
N PHE A 78 -3.30 4.65 1.58
CA PHE A 78 -1.93 4.15 1.59
C PHE A 78 -1.94 2.64 1.65
N VAL A 79 -1.36 1.98 0.65
CA VAL A 79 -1.28 0.51 0.58
C VAL A 79 0.16 0.05 0.74
N SER A 80 0.40 -0.84 1.71
CA SER A 80 1.69 -1.49 1.93
C SER A 80 1.56 -2.99 1.69
N ASN A 81 2.36 -3.53 0.77
CA ASN A 81 2.43 -4.96 0.54
C ASN A 81 3.60 -5.58 1.30
N MET A 82 3.29 -6.35 2.34
CA MET A 82 4.26 -7.05 3.18
C MET A 82 4.35 -8.55 2.87
N LYS A 83 3.66 -9.05 1.83
CA LYS A 83 3.63 -10.47 1.48
C LYS A 83 5.03 -11.05 1.18
N GLY A 84 5.96 -10.22 0.70
CA GLY A 84 7.33 -10.63 0.41
C GLY A 84 8.24 -10.74 1.64
N ILE A 85 7.77 -10.38 2.84
CA ILE A 85 8.56 -10.50 4.06
C ILE A 85 8.52 -11.96 4.54
N PRO A 86 9.66 -12.65 4.68
CA PRO A 86 9.74 -14.07 5.01
C PRO A 86 9.53 -14.33 6.51
N VAL A 87 8.44 -13.80 7.08
CA VAL A 87 8.18 -13.90 8.52
C VAL A 87 8.03 -15.36 8.95
N TYR A 88 7.43 -16.20 8.11
CA TYR A 88 7.20 -17.62 8.43
C TYR A 88 8.42 -18.52 8.17
N ASP A 89 9.53 -17.98 7.67
CA ASP A 89 10.82 -18.68 7.57
C ASP A 89 11.64 -18.54 8.86
N LEU A 90 11.21 -17.66 9.77
CA LEU A 90 11.86 -17.46 11.06
C LEU A 90 11.63 -18.67 11.96
N ASP A 91 12.70 -19.31 12.44
CA ASP A 91 12.63 -20.39 13.43
C ASP A 91 13.78 -20.23 14.42
N PHE A 92 13.44 -20.02 15.70
CA PHE A 92 14.42 -19.89 16.78
C PHE A 92 14.73 -21.21 17.49
N GLY A 93 14.16 -22.33 17.03
CA GLY A 93 14.30 -23.67 17.61
C GLY A 93 12.98 -24.27 18.11
N ASP A 94 11.92 -23.48 18.19
CA ASP A 94 10.57 -23.88 18.66
C ASP A 94 9.53 -23.90 17.52
N GLY A 95 9.98 -23.83 16.28
CA GLY A 95 9.15 -23.80 15.08
C GLY A 95 8.85 -22.38 14.60
N ARG A 96 8.20 -22.31 13.44
CA ARG A 96 7.85 -21.04 12.78
C ARG A 96 6.72 -20.27 13.49
N PRO A 97 6.65 -18.94 13.32
CA PRO A 97 5.50 -18.16 13.76
C PRO A 97 4.20 -18.74 13.25
N PHE A 98 3.20 -18.81 14.12
CA PHE A 98 1.85 -19.14 13.68
C PHE A 98 1.19 -17.93 13.03
N PHE A 99 1.33 -16.73 13.59
CA PHE A 99 0.64 -15.51 13.13
C PHE A 99 1.55 -14.30 13.14
N CYS A 100 1.41 -13.43 12.13
CA CYS A 100 2.08 -12.14 12.06
C CYS A 100 1.05 -11.02 11.78
N THR A 101 1.07 -9.99 12.61
CA THR A 101 0.20 -8.81 12.48
C THR A 101 0.95 -7.53 12.75
N ARG A 102 0.41 -6.41 12.26
CA ARG A 102 0.79 -5.08 12.75
C ARG A 102 0.16 -4.86 14.13
N VAL A 103 0.91 -4.21 15.02
CA VAL A 103 0.52 -4.01 16.43
C VAL A 103 -0.39 -2.78 16.63
N TYR A 104 -0.29 -1.78 15.77
CA TYR A 104 -1.07 -0.54 15.90
C TYR A 104 -2.37 -0.61 15.10
N PRO A 105 -3.50 -0.10 15.65
CA PRO A 105 -4.74 -0.02 14.89
C PRO A 105 -4.48 0.76 13.61
N PRO A 106 -4.91 0.25 12.45
CA PRO A 106 -4.63 0.92 11.20
C PRO A 106 -5.32 2.28 11.19
N GLN A 107 -4.53 3.33 10.98
CA GLN A 107 -5.01 4.69 10.80
C GLN A 107 -5.96 4.74 9.59
N GLU A 108 -6.92 5.67 9.60
CA GLU A 108 -7.83 5.88 8.47
C GLU A 108 -7.07 5.91 7.13
N GLY A 109 -7.56 5.13 6.17
CA GLY A 109 -6.99 5.05 4.82
C GLY A 109 -5.71 4.22 4.72
N PHE A 110 -5.20 3.64 5.81
CA PHE A 110 -4.03 2.77 5.79
C PHE A 110 -4.43 1.30 5.57
N ILE A 111 -3.86 0.69 4.53
CA ILE A 111 -4.12 -0.70 4.13
C ILE A 111 -2.80 -1.47 4.14
N SER A 112 -2.76 -2.61 4.82
CA SER A 112 -1.59 -3.50 4.86
C SER A 112 -1.98 -4.89 4.36
N ILE A 113 -1.32 -5.36 3.31
CA ILE A 113 -1.41 -6.76 2.85
C ILE A 113 -0.33 -7.54 3.60
N LEU A 114 -0.74 -8.52 4.39
CA LEU A 114 0.14 -9.29 5.27
C LEU A 114 0.60 -10.59 4.60
N PRO A 115 1.71 -11.19 5.09
CA PRO A 115 2.02 -12.59 4.81
C PRO A 115 0.84 -13.48 5.20
N PRO A 116 0.32 -14.32 4.29
CA PRO A 116 -0.89 -15.09 4.55
C PRO A 116 -0.67 -16.10 5.69
N PHE A 117 -1.60 -16.13 6.63
CA PHE A 117 -1.59 -17.06 7.77
C PHE A 117 -1.73 -18.53 7.31
N THR A 118 -2.53 -18.77 6.27
CA THR A 118 -2.76 -20.08 5.67
C THR A 118 -2.08 -20.22 4.31
N SER A 119 -1.70 -21.45 3.95
CA SER A 119 -1.15 -21.78 2.64
C SER A 119 -2.24 -22.10 1.59
N ASP A 120 -3.49 -21.71 1.82
CA ASP A 120 -4.65 -22.02 0.96
C ASP A 120 -4.84 -21.04 -0.21
N GLY A 121 -3.91 -20.10 -0.37
CA GLY A 121 -3.96 -19.06 -1.40
C GLY A 121 -4.76 -17.83 -1.00
N SER A 122 -5.28 -17.77 0.22
CA SER A 122 -5.92 -16.56 0.76
C SER A 122 -4.91 -15.41 0.96
N MET A 123 -5.45 -14.22 1.24
CA MET A 123 -4.66 -13.03 1.58
C MET A 123 -5.26 -12.38 2.82
N ASP A 124 -4.41 -12.07 3.77
CA ASP A 124 -4.78 -11.30 4.95
C ASP A 124 -4.56 -9.81 4.69
N VAL A 125 -5.61 -9.00 4.85
CA VAL A 125 -5.56 -7.56 4.61
C VAL A 125 -6.10 -6.83 5.83
N GLN A 126 -5.30 -5.91 6.37
CA GLN A 126 -5.72 -4.99 7.42
C GLN A 126 -6.08 -3.65 6.82
N VAL A 127 -7.29 -3.17 7.12
CA VAL A 127 -7.85 -1.93 6.56
C VAL A 127 -8.21 -1.00 7.70
N GLY A 128 -7.61 0.19 7.74
CA GLY A 128 -7.96 1.26 8.67
C GLY A 128 -9.10 2.09 8.12
N LEU A 129 -10.25 2.00 8.79
CA LEU A 129 -11.47 2.72 8.44
C LEU A 129 -12.17 3.25 9.69
N PHE A 130 -12.83 4.40 9.54
CA PHE A 130 -13.74 4.92 10.53
C PHE A 130 -14.88 3.92 10.70
N ARG A 131 -15.36 3.80 11.93
CA ARG A 131 -16.42 2.85 12.28
C ARG A 131 -17.67 3.00 11.41
N SER A 132 -17.99 4.23 10.99
CA SER A 132 -19.11 4.54 10.09
C SER A 132 -18.94 3.98 8.67
N ALA A 133 -17.70 3.77 8.20
CA ALA A 133 -17.40 3.29 6.86
C ALA A 133 -17.31 1.77 6.76
N ILE A 134 -17.11 1.05 7.88
CA ILE A 134 -16.89 -0.42 7.90
C ILE A 134 -18.03 -1.16 7.19
N GLY A 135 -19.29 -0.89 7.55
CA GLY A 135 -20.42 -1.60 6.95
C GLY A 135 -20.60 -1.32 5.45
N ILE A 136 -20.22 -0.12 4.98
CA ILE A 136 -20.23 0.23 3.56
C ILE A 136 -19.13 -0.54 2.83
N PHE A 137 -17.93 -0.57 3.41
CA PHE A 137 -16.78 -1.29 2.86
C PHE A 137 -17.07 -2.79 2.69
N GLU A 138 -17.61 -3.44 3.72
CA GLU A 138 -18.00 -4.86 3.65
C GLU A 138 -18.98 -5.12 2.51
N ASN A 139 -20.03 -4.31 2.39
CA ASN A 139 -21.00 -4.43 1.30
C ASN A 139 -20.37 -4.26 -0.08
N CYS A 140 -19.46 -3.30 -0.25
CA CYS A 140 -18.74 -3.07 -1.50
C CYS A 140 -17.85 -4.28 -1.87
N CYS A 141 -17.11 -4.84 -0.91
CA CYS A 141 -16.23 -5.99 -1.15
C CYS A 141 -16.99 -7.20 -1.69
N TYR A 142 -18.15 -7.53 -1.12
CA TYR A 142 -18.94 -8.68 -1.58
C TYR A 142 -19.71 -8.39 -2.87
N SER A 143 -20.11 -7.13 -3.12
CA SER A 143 -20.80 -6.75 -4.36
C SER A 143 -19.91 -6.85 -5.59
N LEU A 144 -18.61 -6.59 -5.45
CA LEU A 144 -17.61 -6.74 -6.52
C LEU A 144 -17.36 -8.20 -6.92
N LEU A 145 -17.70 -9.16 -6.04
CA LEU A 145 -17.55 -10.60 -6.28
C LEU A 145 -18.80 -11.24 -6.90
N ALA A 146 -19.89 -10.48 -7.07
CA ALA A 146 -21.09 -10.97 -7.72
C ALA A 146 -20.83 -11.18 -9.23
N PRO A 147 -21.38 -12.24 -9.85
CA PRO A 147 -21.10 -12.62 -11.25
C PRO A 147 -21.48 -11.58 -12.33
N ASN A 148 -22.09 -10.46 -11.92
CA ASN A 148 -22.48 -9.35 -12.79
C ASN A 148 -21.59 -8.09 -12.65
N ALA A 149 -20.55 -8.12 -11.81
CA ALA A 149 -19.56 -7.05 -11.77
C ALA A 149 -18.77 -7.08 -13.09
N LYS A 150 -18.88 -6.01 -13.89
CA LYS A 150 -18.08 -5.85 -15.10
C LYS A 150 -16.61 -5.73 -14.70
N LEU A 151 -15.88 -6.85 -14.77
CA LEU A 151 -14.42 -6.92 -14.75
C LEU A 151 -13.84 -6.22 -15.98
#